data_AF-A0A6P6GG30-F1
#
_entry.id   AF-A0A6P6GG30-F1
#
_cell.length_a   1.000
_cell.length_b   1.000
_cell.length_c   1.000
_cell.angle_alpha   90.00
_cell.angle_beta   90.00
_cell.angle_gamma   90.00
#
_symmetry.space_group_name_H-M   'P 1'
#
loop_
_entity.id
_entity.type
_entity.pdbx_description
1 polymer ?
#
loop_
_entity_poly.entity_id
_entity_poly.type
_entity_poly.pdbx_seq_one_letter_code
_entity_poly.pdbx_strand_id
1 'polypeptide(L)'
;MFLCPKMFLIARRIAKLKENECQIAVEDVMYLLIFYKFSELKVHLVPKLSRCIYNGRLEIWPSKDWELESIHSDEALEMIREHVTTVIGLRANASVKEAWATTKITRSILGRVYVASILYGYFLKSASSRLNLEQCLAMESQELTHRNSLKFPEICSYGVKHLLFGRLSSTNSKSYGEGSSRLVNRPEKLRCYVMGFDPDTLQRCAKLKSKEAMNLIENHSRALFGDETSTGFLESEEVILTSFSSLKRLVLEAVAFGSFIWETEDCVNTVYKLKEG
;
A
#
# COMPACT_ATOMS: atom_id res chain seq x y z
N MET A 1 -28.11 -30.97 -33.98
CA MET A 1 -28.84 -30.04 -33.09
C MET A 1 -28.23 -28.65 -33.27
N PHE A 2 -28.77 -27.84 -34.19
CA PHE A 2 -28.24 -26.50 -34.47
C PHE A 2 -28.72 -25.55 -33.37
N LEU A 3 -27.82 -25.15 -32.46
CA LEU A 3 -28.07 -24.03 -31.56
C LEU A 3 -28.30 -22.78 -32.41
N CYS A 4 -29.51 -22.21 -32.37
CA CYS A 4 -29.88 -21.01 -33.13
C CYS A 4 -28.92 -19.85 -32.80
N PRO A 5 -28.45 -19.05 -33.78
CA PRO A 5 -27.52 -17.93 -33.55
C PRO A 5 -27.98 -16.93 -32.46
N LYS A 6 -29.29 -16.75 -32.30
CA LYS A 6 -29.88 -15.93 -31.22
C LYS A 6 -29.59 -16.50 -29.83
N MET A 7 -29.64 -17.82 -29.66
CA MET A 7 -29.37 -18.49 -28.38
C MET A 7 -27.88 -18.36 -27.99
N PHE A 8 -26.97 -18.44 -28.96
CA PHE A 8 -25.54 -18.20 -28.74
C PHE A 8 -25.26 -16.74 -28.31
N LEU A 9 -25.90 -15.76 -28.95
CA LEU A 9 -25.76 -14.34 -28.59
C LEU A 9 -26.27 -14.06 -27.17
N ILE A 10 -27.40 -14.65 -26.78
CA ILE A 10 -27.98 -14.52 -25.44
C ILE A 10 -27.04 -15.13 -24.40
N ALA A 11 -26.56 -16.35 -24.62
CA ALA A 11 -25.61 -17.01 -23.72
C ALA A 11 -24.34 -16.18 -23.52
N ARG A 12 -23.79 -15.58 -24.59
CA ARG A 12 -22.63 -14.69 -24.52
C ARG A 12 -22.90 -13.43 -23.69
N ARG A 13 -24.06 -12.80 -23.87
CA ARG A 13 -24.45 -11.61 -23.08
C ARG A 13 -24.64 -11.94 -21.60
N ILE A 14 -25.30 -13.06 -21.30
CA ILE A 14 -25.48 -13.54 -19.92
C ILE A 14 -24.13 -13.80 -19.27
N ALA A 15 -23.21 -14.48 -19.96
CA ALA A 15 -21.87 -14.72 -19.45
C ALA A 15 -21.12 -13.41 -19.16
N LYS A 16 -21.25 -12.41 -20.04
CA LYS A 16 -20.63 -11.10 -19.84
C LYS A 16 -21.19 -10.34 -18.64
N LEU A 17 -22.51 -10.38 -18.45
CA LEU A 17 -23.16 -9.79 -17.27
C LEU A 17 -22.69 -10.47 -15.99
N LYS A 18 -22.69 -11.81 -15.95
CA LYS A 18 -22.20 -12.59 -14.80
C LYS A 18 -20.74 -12.30 -14.48
N GLU A 19 -19.90 -12.15 -15.50
CA GLU A 19 -18.49 -11.79 -15.33
C GLU A 19 -18.35 -10.38 -14.70
N ASN A 20 -19.22 -9.45 -15.08
CA ASN A 20 -19.23 -8.10 -14.52
C ASN A 20 -19.75 -8.07 -13.07
N GLU A 21 -20.82 -8.81 -12.78
CA GLU A 21 -21.33 -8.98 -11.40
C GLU A 21 -20.29 -9.63 -10.49
N CYS A 22 -19.59 -10.65 -10.99
CA CYS A 22 -18.49 -11.29 -10.27
C CYS A 22 -17.36 -10.29 -9.98
N GLN A 23 -16.98 -9.48 -10.98
CA GLN A 23 -15.97 -8.43 -10.79
C GLN A 23 -16.36 -7.45 -9.68
N ILE A 24 -17.59 -6.94 -9.68
CA ILE A 24 -18.10 -6.03 -8.64
C ILE A 24 -18.06 -6.72 -7.27
N ALA A 25 -18.51 -7.97 -7.18
CA ALA A 25 -18.48 -8.71 -5.93
C ALA A 25 -17.04 -8.92 -5.40
N VAL A 26 -16.07 -9.12 -6.29
CA VAL A 26 -14.66 -9.21 -5.91
C VAL A 26 -14.12 -7.87 -5.43
N GLU A 27 -14.46 -6.76 -6.09
CA GLU A 27 -14.12 -5.41 -5.64
C GLU A 27 -14.67 -5.15 -4.21
N ASP A 28 -15.92 -5.55 -3.94
CA ASP A 28 -16.53 -5.44 -2.61
C ASP A 28 -15.80 -6.30 -1.56
N VAL A 29 -15.44 -7.54 -1.90
CA VAL A 29 -14.65 -8.42 -1.01
C VAL A 29 -13.29 -7.82 -0.72
N MET A 30 -12.60 -7.28 -1.73
CA MET A 30 -11.32 -6.61 -1.55
C MET A 30 -11.46 -5.40 -0.61
N TYR A 31 -12.49 -4.57 -0.82
CA TYR A 31 -12.73 -3.41 0.04
C TYR A 31 -13.04 -3.82 1.48
N LEU A 32 -13.82 -4.88 1.69
CA LEU A 32 -14.12 -5.43 3.02
C LEU A 32 -12.85 -5.94 3.73
N LEU A 33 -11.95 -6.60 3.01
CA LEU A 33 -10.67 -7.06 3.57
C LEU A 33 -9.78 -5.89 4.00
N ILE A 34 -9.69 -4.86 3.16
CA ILE A 34 -8.95 -3.62 3.50
C ILE A 34 -9.59 -2.94 4.70
N PHE A 35 -10.92 -2.80 4.71
CA PHE A 35 -11.66 -2.21 5.83
C PHE A 35 -11.41 -3.00 7.14
N TYR A 36 -11.41 -4.33 7.06
CA TYR A 36 -11.09 -5.19 8.18
C TYR A 36 -9.66 -4.94 8.71
N LYS A 37 -8.67 -4.76 7.82
CA LYS A 37 -7.29 -4.41 8.23
C LYS A 37 -7.22 -3.08 8.99
N PHE A 38 -7.91 -2.05 8.52
CA PHE A 38 -8.02 -0.77 9.24
C PHE A 38 -8.70 -0.93 10.60
N SER A 39 -9.74 -1.78 10.67
CA SER A 39 -10.42 -2.10 11.92
C SER A 39 -9.50 -2.83 12.92
N GLU A 40 -8.65 -3.76 12.48
CA GLU A 40 -7.65 -4.44 13.33
C GLU A 40 -6.68 -3.43 13.97
N LEU A 41 -6.31 -2.37 13.23
CA LEU A 41 -5.47 -1.28 13.71
C LEU A 41 -6.19 -0.26 14.58
N LYS A 42 -7.51 -0.38 14.75
CA LYS A 42 -8.36 0.59 15.45
C LYS A 42 -8.24 2.00 14.84
N VAL A 43 -8.15 2.04 13.51
CA VAL A 43 -8.14 3.27 12.70
C VAL A 43 -9.36 3.24 11.78
N HIS A 44 -10.22 4.24 11.87
CA HIS A 44 -11.32 4.40 10.93
C HIS A 44 -10.84 5.13 9.68
N LEU A 45 -11.25 4.66 8.50
CA LEU A 45 -11.04 5.37 7.25
C LEU A 45 -11.63 6.79 7.33
N VAL A 46 -10.93 7.75 6.73
CA VAL A 46 -11.40 9.14 6.68
C VAL A 46 -12.74 9.18 5.92
N PRO A 47 -13.82 9.72 6.51
CA PRO A 47 -15.08 9.86 5.81
C PRO A 47 -14.96 10.94 4.72
N LYS A 48 -15.97 11.04 3.85
CA LYS A 48 -16.06 12.08 2.82
C LYS A 48 -15.61 13.45 3.36
N LEU A 49 -14.71 14.14 2.66
CA LEU A 49 -14.02 15.34 3.19
C LEU A 49 -14.98 16.44 3.64
N SER A 50 -16.16 16.56 3.04
CA SER A 50 -17.18 17.52 3.45
C SER A 50 -17.66 17.33 4.90
N ARG A 51 -17.52 16.12 5.46
CA ARG A 51 -17.83 15.82 6.87
C ARG A 51 -16.67 16.14 7.82
N CYS A 52 -15.49 16.42 7.28
CA CYS A 52 -14.27 16.76 8.04
C CYS A 52 -13.92 18.25 7.95
N ILE A 53 -14.72 19.05 7.24
CA ILE A 53 -14.53 20.49 7.12
C ILE A 53 -15.33 21.18 8.22
N TYR A 54 -14.63 21.83 9.13
CA TYR A 54 -15.20 22.61 10.23
C TYR A 54 -14.77 24.07 10.06
N ASN A 55 -15.72 25.00 10.03
CA ASN A 55 -15.44 26.44 9.83
C ASN A 55 -14.56 26.73 8.60
N GLY A 56 -14.77 25.98 7.50
CA GLY A 56 -13.97 26.13 6.27
C GLY A 56 -12.56 25.54 6.34
N ARG A 57 -12.21 24.83 7.42
CA ARG A 57 -10.92 24.16 7.61
C ARG A 57 -11.09 22.65 7.69
N LEU A 58 -10.31 21.90 6.91
CA LEU A 58 -10.20 20.45 6.99
C LEU A 58 -9.41 20.04 8.24
N GLU A 59 -10.11 19.40 9.17
CA GLU A 59 -9.55 18.91 10.43
C GLU A 59 -9.89 17.43 10.58
N ILE A 60 -8.87 16.57 10.49
CA ILE A 60 -9.03 15.12 10.60
C ILE A 60 -8.47 14.67 11.96
N TRP A 61 -9.36 14.33 12.87
CA TRP A 61 -9.04 13.90 14.22
C TRP A 61 -9.64 12.52 14.53
N PRO A 62 -8.94 11.66 15.29
CA PRO A 62 -7.55 11.76 15.74
C PRO A 62 -6.51 11.47 14.64
N SER A 63 -5.25 11.88 14.85
CA SER A 63 -4.17 11.76 13.84
C SER A 63 -3.68 10.34 13.56
N LYS A 64 -3.79 9.42 14.53
CA LYS A 64 -3.50 7.98 14.34
C LYS A 64 -2.14 7.67 13.69
N ASP A 65 -1.18 8.57 13.82
CA ASP A 65 0.14 8.48 13.19
C ASP A 65 0.84 7.19 13.58
N TRP A 66 0.83 6.84 14.86
CA TRP A 66 1.50 5.65 15.37
C TRP A 66 0.89 4.36 14.81
N GLU A 67 -0.44 4.24 14.84
CA GLU A 67 -1.13 3.05 14.33
C GLU A 67 -0.89 2.85 12.83
N LEU A 68 -0.93 3.93 12.05
CA LEU A 68 -0.67 3.89 10.61
C LEU A 68 0.82 3.63 10.29
N GLU A 69 1.75 4.13 11.09
CA GLU A 69 3.18 3.86 10.90
C GLU A 69 3.54 2.41 11.32
N SER A 70 2.84 1.83 12.30
CA SER A 70 3.20 0.52 12.90
C SER A 70 3.14 -0.69 11.96
N ILE A 71 2.50 -0.57 10.79
CA ILE A 71 2.39 -1.66 9.81
C ILE A 71 3.62 -1.79 8.90
N HIS A 72 4.52 -0.81 8.93
CA HIS A 72 5.66 -0.72 8.03
C HIS A 72 6.96 -1.10 8.75
N SER A 73 7.91 -1.69 8.01
CA SER A 73 9.25 -1.93 8.56
C SER A 73 9.99 -0.61 8.78
N ASP A 74 11.04 -0.62 9.61
CA ASP A 74 11.84 0.57 9.91
C ASP A 74 12.41 1.21 8.63
N GLU A 75 12.85 0.40 7.66
CA GLU A 75 13.38 0.86 6.37
C GLU A 75 12.29 1.51 5.51
N ALA A 76 11.08 0.95 5.50
CA ALA A 76 9.95 1.53 4.78
C ALA A 76 9.48 2.84 5.45
N LEU A 77 9.49 2.91 6.78
CA LEU A 77 9.10 4.10 7.52
C LEU A 77 9.97 5.31 7.24
N GLU A 78 11.28 5.12 7.06
CA GLU A 78 12.19 6.21 6.65
C GLU A 78 11.72 6.83 5.33
N MET A 79 11.43 5.98 4.34
CA MET A 79 10.96 6.39 3.01
C MET A 79 9.56 7.03 3.06
N ILE A 80 8.65 6.49 3.86
CA ILE A 80 7.28 7.02 4.04
C ILE A 80 7.32 8.41 4.69
N ARG A 81 8.15 8.62 5.71
CA ARG A 81 8.30 9.93 6.36
C ARG A 81 8.84 10.97 5.38
N GLU A 82 9.82 10.61 4.56
CA GLU A 82 10.33 11.47 3.49
C GLU A 82 9.23 11.80 2.46
N HIS A 83 8.46 10.80 2.01
CA HIS A 83 7.31 10.98 1.13
C HIS A 83 6.28 11.95 1.72
N VAL A 84 5.86 11.75 2.97
CA VAL A 84 4.91 12.61 3.69
C VAL A 84 5.40 14.06 3.72
N THR A 85 6.67 14.30 4.09
CA THR A 85 7.21 15.67 4.11
C THR A 85 7.25 16.31 2.72
N THR A 86 7.59 15.52 1.70
CA THR A 86 7.72 15.96 0.31
C THR A 86 6.37 16.32 -0.30
N VAL A 87 5.36 15.44 -0.19
CA VAL A 87 4.06 15.67 -0.83
C VAL A 87 3.22 16.73 -0.13
N ILE A 88 3.45 16.95 1.18
CA ILE A 88 2.79 18.03 1.91
C ILE A 88 3.50 19.38 1.70
N GLY A 89 4.72 19.37 1.16
CA GLY A 89 5.50 20.58 0.90
C GLY A 89 6.11 21.22 2.15
N LEU A 90 6.27 20.44 3.23
CA LEU A 90 7.00 20.91 4.42
C LEU A 90 8.50 20.66 4.23
N ARG A 91 9.30 21.71 4.43
CA ARG A 91 10.74 21.55 4.56
C ARG A 91 11.02 20.66 5.78
N ALA A 92 11.98 19.75 5.65
CA ALA A 92 12.36 18.78 6.70
C ALA A 92 12.72 19.41 8.07
N ASN A 93 12.95 20.73 8.12
CA ASN A 93 13.32 21.50 9.32
C ASN A 93 12.22 22.46 9.80
N ALA A 94 10.95 22.22 9.46
CA ALA A 94 9.87 23.13 9.82
C ALA A 94 9.68 23.20 11.33
N SER A 95 9.55 24.43 11.86
CA SER A 95 9.32 24.63 13.29
C SER A 95 7.94 24.11 13.71
N VAL A 96 7.75 23.81 15.00
CA VAL A 96 6.43 23.41 15.53
C VAL A 96 5.35 24.39 15.08
N LYS A 97 5.62 25.71 15.07
CA LYS A 97 4.68 26.75 14.62
C LYS A 97 4.31 26.63 13.13
N GLU A 98 5.21 26.18 12.26
CA GLU A 98 4.95 25.97 10.83
C GLU A 98 4.13 24.69 10.58
N ALA A 99 4.22 23.68 11.44
CA ALA A 99 3.36 22.50 11.38
C ALA A 99 1.89 22.82 11.75
N TRP A 100 1.66 23.80 12.63
CA TRP A 100 0.31 24.28 12.97
C TRP A 100 -0.23 25.35 12.02
N ALA A 101 0.63 25.90 11.15
CA ALA A 101 0.24 26.94 10.21
C ALA A 101 -0.81 26.41 9.22
N THR A 102 -1.86 27.20 9.01
CA THR A 102 -2.91 26.85 8.06
C THR A 102 -2.33 26.83 6.65
N THR A 103 -2.35 25.68 6.01
CA THR A 103 -1.95 25.54 4.61
C THR A 103 -3.19 25.64 3.71
N LYS A 104 -3.04 26.30 2.56
CA LYS A 104 -4.06 26.34 1.51
C LYS A 104 -3.73 25.27 0.48
N ILE A 105 -4.68 24.39 0.20
CA ILE A 105 -4.53 23.36 -0.83
C ILE A 105 -5.83 23.26 -1.62
N THR A 106 -5.75 23.10 -2.94
CA THR A 106 -6.94 22.86 -3.73
C THR A 106 -7.37 21.41 -3.60
N ARG A 107 -8.69 21.17 -3.61
CA ARG A 107 -9.26 19.82 -3.52
C ARG A 107 -8.69 18.86 -4.56
N SER A 108 -8.48 19.33 -5.79
CA SER A 108 -7.91 18.55 -6.90
C SER A 108 -6.45 18.14 -6.66
N ILE A 109 -5.62 19.03 -6.10
CA ILE A 109 -4.25 18.70 -5.70
C ILE A 109 -4.27 17.69 -4.57
N LEU A 110 -5.14 17.87 -3.56
CA LEU A 110 -5.25 16.93 -2.45
C LEU A 110 -5.65 15.52 -2.92
N GLY A 111 -6.59 15.42 -3.88
CA GLY A 111 -6.97 14.16 -4.52
C GLY A 111 -5.81 13.49 -5.25
N ARG A 112 -5.03 14.25 -6.03
CA ARG A 112 -3.83 13.74 -6.71
C ARG A 112 -2.78 13.24 -5.72
N VAL A 113 -2.52 14.00 -4.65
CA VAL A 113 -1.58 13.59 -3.59
C VAL A 113 -2.04 12.31 -2.90
N TYR A 114 -3.34 12.18 -2.65
CA TYR A 114 -3.92 10.99 -2.03
C TYR A 114 -3.73 9.75 -2.91
N VAL A 115 -4.12 9.80 -4.18
CA VAL A 115 -3.96 8.69 -5.12
C VAL A 115 -2.47 8.34 -5.33
N ALA A 116 -1.61 9.35 -5.50
CA ALA A 116 -0.18 9.13 -5.62
C ALA A 116 0.41 8.44 -4.38
N SER A 117 -0.09 8.78 -3.19
CA SER A 117 0.33 8.17 -1.93
C SER A 117 -0.18 6.72 -1.77
N ILE A 118 -1.36 6.40 -2.30
CA ILE A 118 -1.82 4.99 -2.41
C ILE A 118 -0.85 4.20 -3.27
N LEU A 119 -0.56 4.69 -4.48
CA LEU A 119 0.35 4.00 -5.40
C LEU A 119 1.76 3.86 -4.81
N TYR A 120 2.22 4.86 -4.06
CA TYR A 120 3.49 4.81 -3.34
C TYR A 120 3.51 3.71 -2.25
N GLY A 121 2.46 3.62 -1.43
CA GLY A 121 2.34 2.58 -0.40
C GLY A 121 2.23 1.17 -1.00
N TYR A 122 1.56 1.03 -2.13
CA TYR A 122 1.51 -0.20 -2.90
C TYR A 122 2.91 -0.59 -3.43
N PHE A 123 3.61 0.36 -4.06
CA PHE A 123 4.95 0.18 -4.58
C PHE A 123 5.94 -0.26 -3.48
N LEU A 124 5.95 0.42 -2.34
CA LEU A 124 6.84 0.09 -1.23
C LEU A 124 6.58 -1.32 -0.71
N LYS A 125 5.31 -1.71 -0.59
CA LYS A 125 4.96 -3.07 -0.16
C LYS A 125 5.43 -4.12 -1.17
N SER A 126 5.29 -3.84 -2.47
CA SER A 126 5.79 -4.70 -3.53
C SER A 126 7.32 -4.85 -3.50
N ALA A 127 8.04 -3.73 -3.39
CA ALA A 127 9.50 -3.72 -3.35
C ALA A 127 10.05 -4.42 -2.10
N SER A 128 9.47 -4.15 -0.92
CA SER A 128 9.84 -4.80 0.34
C SER A 128 9.60 -6.30 0.30
N SER A 129 8.45 -6.73 -0.25
CA SER A 129 8.15 -8.16 -0.37
C SER A 129 9.12 -8.86 -1.33
N ARG A 130 9.48 -8.21 -2.44
CA ARG A 130 10.49 -8.73 -3.37
C ARG A 130 11.87 -8.86 -2.71
N LEU A 131 12.33 -7.82 -2.01
CA LEU A 131 13.59 -7.84 -1.27
C LEU A 131 13.64 -8.98 -0.25
N ASN A 132 12.56 -9.16 0.52
CA ASN A 132 12.47 -10.25 1.50
C ASN A 132 12.56 -11.62 0.83
N LEU A 133 11.89 -11.81 -0.31
CA LEU A 133 11.96 -13.07 -1.06
C LEU A 133 13.37 -13.34 -1.60
N GLU A 134 14.05 -12.33 -2.16
CA GLU A 134 15.42 -12.47 -2.65
C GLU A 134 16.40 -12.80 -1.51
N GLN A 135 16.23 -12.19 -0.34
CA GLN A 135 17.04 -12.50 0.85
C GLN A 135 16.79 -13.92 1.36
N CYS A 136 15.53 -14.38 1.42
CA CYS A 136 15.20 -15.76 1.81
C CYS A 136 15.83 -16.79 0.86
N LEU A 137 15.73 -16.58 -0.46
CA LEU A 137 16.32 -17.48 -1.46
C LEU A 137 17.86 -17.50 -1.39
N ALA A 138 18.48 -16.34 -1.13
CA ALA A 138 19.93 -16.25 -0.95
C ALA A 138 20.39 -17.06 0.28
N MET A 139 19.66 -16.99 1.39
CA MET A 139 19.95 -17.78 2.60
C MET A 139 19.82 -19.29 2.35
N GLU A 140 18.77 -19.75 1.65
CA GLU A 140 18.61 -21.16 1.28
C GLU A 140 19.76 -21.68 0.40
N SER A 141 20.22 -20.85 -0.55
CA SER A 141 21.36 -21.20 -1.41
C SER A 141 22.68 -21.33 -0.64
N GLN A 142 22.83 -20.57 0.44
CA GLN A 142 24.01 -20.58 1.31
C GLN A 142 23.98 -21.76 2.30
N GLU A 143 22.80 -22.16 2.76
CA GLU A 143 22.58 -23.39 3.55
C GLU A 143 22.88 -24.65 2.71
N LEU A 144 22.52 -24.66 1.42
CA LEU A 144 22.82 -25.76 0.50
C LEU A 144 24.33 -25.94 0.25
N THR A 145 25.11 -24.85 0.29
CA THR A 145 26.57 -24.91 0.20
C THR A 145 27.23 -25.35 1.52
N HIS A 146 26.54 -25.23 2.65
CA HIS A 146 27.01 -25.70 3.96
C HIS A 146 26.52 -27.12 4.32
N ARG A 147 25.58 -27.69 3.55
CA ARG A 147 24.92 -29.00 3.78
C ARG A 147 25.57 -30.21 3.07
N ASN A 148 26.90 -30.24 2.96
CA ASN A 148 27.60 -31.54 2.80
C ASN A 148 27.61 -32.37 4.11
N SER A 149 26.90 -31.95 5.15
CA SER A 149 26.65 -32.77 6.33
C SER A 149 25.19 -32.64 6.80
N LEU A 150 24.43 -33.71 6.53
CA LEU A 150 23.26 -34.21 7.25
C LEU A 150 21.85 -33.60 6.97
N LYS A 151 21.10 -34.43 6.23
CA LYS A 151 19.64 -34.72 6.24
C LYS A 151 18.63 -33.58 6.01
N PHE A 152 17.98 -33.63 4.85
CA PHE A 152 16.66 -33.06 4.52
C PHE A 152 15.61 -34.20 4.48
N PRO A 153 14.29 -33.94 4.38
CA PRO A 153 13.53 -32.75 4.80
C PRO A 153 12.28 -33.13 5.63
N GLU A 154 11.81 -32.25 6.51
CA GLU A 154 10.37 -32.18 6.82
C GLU A 154 9.79 -30.90 6.23
N ILE A 155 8.68 -31.10 5.53
CA ILE A 155 7.99 -30.23 4.61
C ILE A 155 7.43 -29.00 5.34
N CYS A 156 7.84 -27.79 4.92
CA CYS A 156 7.12 -26.57 5.30
C CYS A 156 5.81 -26.50 4.52
N SER A 157 4.74 -26.96 5.18
CA SER A 157 3.35 -26.72 4.79
C SER A 157 3.10 -25.21 4.71
N TYR A 158 2.82 -24.72 3.50
CA TYR A 158 2.16 -23.44 3.30
C TYR A 158 0.73 -23.56 3.84
N GLY A 159 0.47 -22.87 4.94
CA GLY A 159 -0.83 -22.87 5.62
C GLY A 159 -0.88 -21.80 6.68
N VAL A 160 -1.56 -20.71 6.37
CA VAL A 160 -1.98 -19.59 7.22
C VAL A 160 -2.03 -19.94 8.72
N LYS A 161 -1.06 -19.43 9.51
CA LYS A 161 -1.15 -19.23 10.98
C LYS A 161 -0.30 -18.00 11.33
N HIS A 162 -0.94 -16.86 11.57
CA HIS A 162 -1.27 -16.33 12.90
C HIS A 162 -0.05 -15.77 13.65
N LEU A 163 -0.01 -14.43 13.73
CA LEU A 163 0.44 -13.54 14.80
C LEU A 163 1.65 -13.92 15.66
N LEU A 164 2.48 -12.88 15.90
CA LEU A 164 3.55 -12.73 16.90
C LEU A 164 4.97 -12.95 16.37
N PHE A 165 5.60 -11.90 15.83
CA PHE A 165 7.05 -11.79 15.87
C PHE A 165 7.46 -11.01 17.12
N GLY A 166 7.53 -11.74 18.23
CA GLY A 166 8.14 -11.27 19.47
C GLY A 166 9.66 -11.18 19.31
N ARG A 167 10.16 -9.96 19.49
CA ARG A 167 11.56 -9.58 19.68
C ARG A 167 12.36 -10.64 20.49
N LEU A 168 13.46 -11.14 19.93
CA LEU A 168 14.60 -11.60 20.72
C LEU A 168 15.81 -10.72 20.41
N SER A 169 16.15 -9.86 21.38
CA SER A 169 17.45 -9.20 21.44
C SER A 169 18.47 -10.21 21.94
N SER A 170 19.56 -10.44 21.21
CA SER A 170 20.74 -11.12 21.74
C SER A 170 21.87 -10.13 21.97
N THR A 171 22.38 -10.20 23.20
CA THR A 171 23.34 -9.31 23.84
C THR A 171 24.77 -9.58 23.35
N ASN A 172 25.53 -8.50 23.17
CA ASN A 172 26.97 -8.36 22.94
C ASN A 172 27.90 -9.57 23.14
N SER A 173 28.82 -9.77 22.19
CA SER A 173 30.19 -10.23 22.46
C SER A 173 31.19 -9.45 21.59
N LYS A 174 32.13 -8.75 22.23
CA LYS A 174 33.29 -8.12 21.57
C LYS A 174 34.35 -9.18 21.31
N SER A 175 34.91 -9.22 20.09
CA SER A 175 36.25 -9.76 19.85
C SER A 175 37.02 -8.88 18.87
N TYR A 176 38.18 -8.40 19.31
CA TYR A 176 39.21 -7.83 18.44
C TYR A 176 39.97 -8.98 17.76
N GLY A 177 40.23 -8.85 16.46
CA GLY A 177 41.00 -9.83 15.70
C GLY A 177 40.96 -9.53 14.21
N GLU A 178 42.02 -8.90 13.73
CA GLU A 178 42.33 -8.55 12.35
C GLU A 178 42.60 -9.80 11.50
N GLY A 179 42.15 -9.81 10.24
CA GLY A 179 42.57 -10.79 9.23
C GLY A 179 41.44 -11.51 8.50
N SER A 180 41.08 -10.97 7.32
CA SER A 180 40.46 -11.64 6.17
C SER A 180 39.40 -12.73 6.45
N SER A 181 38.11 -12.35 6.41
CA SER A 181 37.07 -13.33 6.10
C SER A 181 35.75 -12.65 5.69
N ARG A 182 35.27 -13.07 4.51
CA ARG A 182 33.86 -13.21 4.10
C ARG A 182 33.01 -11.95 4.16
N LEU A 183 32.58 -11.54 2.96
CA LEU A 183 31.46 -10.65 2.71
C LEU A 183 30.22 -11.19 3.47
N VAL A 184 30.08 -10.81 4.74
CA VAL A 184 28.82 -10.92 5.46
C VAL A 184 27.94 -9.87 4.79
N ASN A 185 27.19 -10.31 3.79
CA ASN A 185 26.21 -9.50 3.09
C ASN A 185 25.22 -8.97 4.13
N ARG A 186 25.47 -7.75 4.62
CA ARG A 186 24.48 -7.03 5.41
C ARG A 186 23.21 -6.96 4.55
N PRO A 187 22.03 -7.26 5.09
CA PRO A 187 20.79 -7.16 4.33
C PRO A 187 20.73 -5.76 3.70
N GLU A 188 20.56 -5.72 2.38
CA GLU A 188 20.44 -4.46 1.65
C GLU A 188 19.27 -3.68 2.23
N LYS A 189 19.48 -2.39 2.52
CA LYS A 189 18.40 -1.51 2.95
C LYS A 189 17.44 -1.31 1.79
N LEU A 190 16.13 -1.32 2.08
CA LEU A 190 15.06 -1.12 1.08
C LEU A 190 15.30 0.08 0.15
N ARG A 191 15.80 1.19 0.69
CA ARG A 191 16.14 2.39 -0.07
C ARG A 191 17.21 2.13 -1.15
N CYS A 192 18.30 1.47 -0.78
CA CYS A 192 19.38 1.13 -1.72
C CYS A 192 18.88 0.16 -2.80
N TYR A 193 18.08 -0.82 -2.39
CA TYR A 193 17.46 -1.78 -3.29
C TYR A 193 16.58 -1.11 -4.35
N VAL A 194 15.66 -0.23 -3.91
CA VAL A 194 14.78 0.53 -4.80
C VAL A 194 15.56 1.46 -5.73
N MET A 195 16.62 2.12 -5.23
CA MET A 195 17.48 2.99 -6.05
C MET A 195 18.26 2.22 -7.12
N GLY A 196 18.46 0.91 -6.94
CA GLY A 196 19.11 0.03 -7.91
C GLY A 196 18.19 -0.50 -9.01
N PHE A 197 16.89 -0.19 -8.99
CA PHE A 197 15.94 -0.69 -9.98
C PHE A 197 16.21 -0.13 -11.38
N ASP A 198 16.19 -1.04 -12.36
CA ASP A 198 15.95 -0.64 -13.75
C ASP A 198 14.50 -0.13 -13.93
N PRO A 199 14.23 0.68 -14.97
CA PRO A 199 12.90 1.25 -15.21
C PRO A 199 11.78 0.21 -15.30
N ASP A 200 12.04 -0.98 -15.85
CA ASP A 200 11.04 -2.03 -16.02
C ASP A 200 10.69 -2.67 -14.68
N THR A 201 11.69 -2.89 -13.81
CA THR A 201 11.50 -3.42 -12.45
C THR A 201 10.76 -2.41 -11.57
N LEU A 202 11.09 -1.13 -11.69
CA LEU A 202 10.36 -0.06 -11.02
C LEU A 202 8.89 -0.04 -11.46
N GLN A 203 8.62 -0.08 -12.77
CA GLN A 203 7.27 -0.13 -13.31
C GLN A 203 6.52 -1.37 -12.83
N ARG A 204 7.15 -2.55 -12.85
CA ARG A 204 6.54 -3.80 -12.36
C ARG A 204 6.14 -3.73 -10.89
N CYS A 205 6.92 -3.07 -10.04
CA CYS A 205 6.57 -2.90 -8.62
C CYS A 205 5.49 -1.84 -8.40
N ALA A 206 5.40 -0.83 -9.26
CA ALA A 206 4.42 0.24 -9.16
C ALA A 206 3.06 -0.10 -9.81
N LYS A 207 3.02 -1.09 -10.71
CA LYS A 207 1.82 -1.50 -11.43
C LYS A 207 0.89 -2.32 -10.54
N LEU A 208 -0.38 -1.91 -10.47
CA LEU A 208 -1.45 -2.70 -9.85
C LEU A 208 -1.62 -4.02 -10.60
N LYS A 209 -1.82 -5.13 -9.88
CA LYS A 209 -1.96 -6.45 -10.51
C LYS A 209 -3.30 -6.60 -11.22
N SER A 210 -4.34 -5.94 -10.72
CA SER A 210 -5.73 -6.14 -11.14
C SER A 210 -6.48 -4.87 -11.52
N LYS A 211 -7.44 -5.03 -12.44
CA LYS A 211 -8.43 -4.00 -12.76
C LYS A 211 -9.35 -3.71 -11.56
N GLU A 212 -9.65 -4.72 -10.77
CA GLU A 212 -10.43 -4.61 -9.54
C GLU A 212 -9.78 -3.63 -8.55
N ALA A 213 -8.46 -3.71 -8.35
CA ALA A 213 -7.73 -2.74 -7.52
C ALA A 213 -7.75 -1.32 -8.08
N MET A 214 -7.64 -1.16 -9.40
CA MET A 214 -7.73 0.15 -10.05
C MET A 214 -9.11 0.79 -9.82
N ASN A 215 -10.18 0.03 -10.06
CA ASN A 215 -11.56 0.46 -9.82
C ASN A 215 -11.79 0.80 -8.33
N LEU A 216 -11.23 0.00 -7.42
CA LEU A 216 -11.33 0.23 -5.98
C LEU A 216 -10.70 1.56 -5.56
N ILE A 217 -9.51 1.89 -6.06
CA ILE A 217 -8.85 3.19 -5.80
C ILE A 217 -9.69 4.34 -6.36
N GLU A 218 -10.20 4.20 -7.58
CA GLU A 218 -11.04 5.21 -8.23
C GLU A 218 -12.32 5.47 -7.42
N ASN A 219 -13.03 4.40 -7.05
CA ASN A 219 -14.27 4.47 -6.28
C ASN A 219 -14.05 5.03 -4.87
N HIS A 220 -13.00 4.58 -4.18
CA HIS A 220 -12.65 5.10 -2.84
C HIS A 220 -12.29 6.59 -2.90
N SER A 221 -11.49 6.99 -3.90
CA SER A 221 -11.11 8.39 -4.10
C SER A 221 -12.33 9.26 -4.45
N ARG A 222 -13.22 8.79 -5.33
CA ARG A 222 -14.47 9.47 -5.66
C ARG A 222 -15.39 9.60 -4.43
N ALA A 223 -15.47 8.58 -3.58
CA ALA A 223 -16.26 8.65 -2.35
C ALA A 223 -15.70 9.67 -1.35
N LEU A 224 -14.38 9.74 -1.23
CA LEU A 224 -13.67 10.64 -0.31
C LEU A 224 -13.73 12.10 -0.77
N PHE A 225 -13.43 12.35 -2.06
CA PHE A 225 -13.34 13.67 -2.66
C PHE A 225 -14.62 14.12 -3.37
N GLY A 226 -15.64 13.28 -3.51
CA GLY A 226 -16.86 13.62 -4.25
C GLY A 226 -16.71 13.52 -5.77
N ASP A 227 -17.82 13.70 -6.47
CA ASP A 227 -17.88 13.67 -7.94
C ASP A 227 -17.74 15.09 -8.49
N GLU A 228 -16.72 15.32 -9.33
CA GLU A 228 -16.47 16.61 -10.01
C GLU A 228 -17.69 17.06 -10.85
N THR A 229 -18.56 16.12 -11.23
CA THR A 229 -19.72 16.38 -12.10
C THR A 229 -20.97 16.88 -11.38
N SER A 230 -21.03 16.80 -10.04
CA SER A 230 -22.21 17.24 -9.27
C SER A 230 -22.27 18.76 -9.03
N THR A 231 -21.16 19.45 -9.22
CA THR A 231 -21.09 20.91 -9.36
C THR A 231 -21.18 21.26 -10.83
N GLY A 232 -22.41 21.35 -11.34
CA GLY A 232 -22.65 22.01 -12.60
C GLY A 232 -22.04 23.41 -12.55
N PHE A 233 -21.32 23.76 -13.61
CA PHE A 233 -20.59 25.00 -13.84
C PHE A 233 -19.12 24.99 -13.39
N LEU A 234 -18.29 25.25 -14.39
CA LEU A 234 -16.84 25.45 -14.38
C LEU A 234 -16.43 26.56 -13.41
N GLU A 235 -16.46 26.36 -12.09
CA GLU A 235 -16.08 27.44 -11.17
C GLU A 235 -15.54 26.96 -9.81
N SER A 236 -14.28 27.36 -9.57
CA SER A 236 -13.48 27.30 -8.35
C SER A 236 -12.83 25.95 -8.02
N GLU A 237 -11.50 25.88 -8.21
CA GLU A 237 -10.65 25.01 -7.40
C GLU A 237 -10.95 25.32 -5.92
N GLU A 238 -11.84 24.55 -5.29
CA GLU A 238 -12.21 24.73 -3.88
C GLU A 238 -10.93 24.71 -3.04
N VAL A 239 -10.51 25.89 -2.58
CA VAL A 239 -9.32 26.04 -1.75
C VAL A 239 -9.70 25.64 -0.34
N ILE A 240 -9.15 24.52 0.10
CA ILE A 240 -9.33 23.96 1.43
C ILE A 240 -8.22 24.50 2.33
N LEU A 241 -8.62 25.14 3.43
CA LEU A 241 -7.70 25.43 4.53
C LEU A 241 -7.47 24.14 5.32
N THR A 242 -6.25 23.80 5.66
CA THR A 242 -5.94 22.56 6.39
C THR A 242 -4.75 22.74 7.34
N SER A 243 -4.41 21.69 8.07
CA SER A 243 -3.24 21.63 8.95
C SER A 243 -2.27 20.56 8.46
N PHE A 244 -1.00 20.63 8.88
CA PHE A 244 -0.07 19.53 8.61
C PHE A 244 -0.58 18.21 9.17
N SER A 245 -1.17 18.21 10.36
CA SER A 245 -1.66 17.00 11.00
C SER A 245 -2.77 16.33 10.18
N SER A 246 -3.72 17.10 9.66
CA SER A 246 -4.76 16.58 8.75
C SER A 246 -4.18 16.01 7.46
N LEU A 247 -3.22 16.72 6.85
CA LEU A 247 -2.57 16.25 5.62
C LEU A 247 -1.74 14.98 5.88
N LYS A 248 -0.98 14.94 6.97
CA LYS A 248 -0.21 13.78 7.39
C LYS A 248 -1.11 12.57 7.63
N ARG A 249 -2.21 12.75 8.37
CA ARG A 249 -3.23 11.71 8.61
C ARG A 249 -3.77 11.12 7.31
N LEU A 250 -4.05 11.98 6.33
CA LEU A 250 -4.60 11.59 5.03
C LEU A 250 -3.56 10.86 4.16
N VAL A 251 -2.32 11.34 4.14
CA VAL A 251 -1.22 10.71 3.39
C VAL A 251 -0.83 9.37 4.00
N LEU A 252 -0.75 9.26 5.33
CA LEU A 252 -0.47 7.99 6.00
C LEU A 252 -1.60 6.97 5.77
N GLU A 253 -2.87 7.39 5.77
CA GLU A 253 -3.97 6.51 5.38
C GLU A 253 -3.82 5.99 3.97
N ALA A 254 -3.53 6.89 3.02
CA ALA A 254 -3.33 6.53 1.63
C ALA A 254 -2.21 5.48 1.46
N VAL A 255 -1.07 5.70 2.10
CA VAL A 255 0.07 4.76 2.08
C VAL A 255 -0.34 3.40 2.65
N ALA A 256 -1.00 3.37 3.82
CA ALA A 256 -1.49 2.14 4.42
C ALA A 256 -2.52 1.42 3.52
N PHE A 257 -3.45 2.17 2.94
CA PHE A 257 -4.46 1.68 2.02
C PHE A 257 -3.80 1.00 0.80
N GLY A 258 -2.78 1.63 0.20
CA GLY A 258 -1.99 1.06 -0.88
C GLY A 258 -1.27 -0.23 -0.51
N SER A 259 -0.67 -0.29 0.68
CA SER A 259 -0.05 -1.52 1.19
C SER A 259 -1.07 -2.65 1.38
N PHE A 260 -2.28 -2.35 1.88
CA PHE A 260 -3.34 -3.35 2.03
C PHE A 260 -3.93 -3.80 0.70
N ILE A 261 -4.00 -2.93 -0.32
CA ILE A 261 -4.37 -3.36 -1.68
C ILE A 261 -3.41 -4.45 -2.16
N TRP A 262 -2.10 -4.24 -2.02
CA TRP A 262 -1.10 -5.22 -2.46
C TRP A 262 -1.27 -6.59 -1.78
N GLU A 263 -1.50 -6.60 -0.46
CA GLU A 263 -1.76 -7.83 0.31
C GLU A 263 -3.08 -8.50 -0.10
N THR A 264 -4.12 -7.69 -0.33
CA THR A 264 -5.46 -8.17 -0.64
C THR A 264 -5.53 -8.73 -2.06
N GLU A 265 -4.89 -8.08 -3.04
CA GLU A 265 -4.77 -8.61 -4.40
C GLU A 265 -4.10 -9.98 -4.39
N ASP A 266 -3.01 -10.13 -3.64
CA ASP A 266 -2.29 -11.40 -3.53
C ASP A 266 -3.17 -12.51 -2.93
N CYS A 267 -3.90 -12.18 -1.86
CA CYS A 267 -4.81 -13.11 -1.19
C CYS A 267 -5.99 -13.51 -2.09
N VAL A 268 -6.69 -12.53 -2.68
CA VAL A 268 -7.89 -12.75 -3.48
C VAL A 268 -7.57 -13.46 -4.79
N ASN A 269 -6.40 -13.19 -5.39
CA ASN A 269 -5.96 -13.87 -6.61
C ASN A 269 -5.77 -15.39 -6.45
N THR A 270 -5.63 -15.89 -5.22
CA THR A 270 -5.59 -17.34 -4.95
C THR A 270 -6.95 -18.04 -5.12
N VAL A 271 -8.05 -17.27 -5.01
CA VAL A 271 -9.43 -17.80 -5.04
C VAL A 271 -10.19 -17.33 -6.29
N TYR A 272 -9.99 -16.08 -6.69
CA TYR A 272 -10.65 -15.46 -7.84
C TYR A 272 -9.62 -15.11 -8.90
N LYS A 273 -9.96 -15.36 -10.17
CA LYS A 273 -9.10 -14.94 -11.28
C LYS A 273 -9.30 -13.44 -11.53
N LEU A 274 -8.40 -12.63 -10.98
CA LEU A 274 -8.39 -11.18 -11.20
C LEU A 274 -8.04 -10.84 -12.65
N LYS A 275 -8.58 -9.74 -13.17
CA LYS A 275 -8.28 -9.29 -14.54
C LYS A 275 -7.03 -8.44 -14.53
N GLU A 276 -6.09 -8.69 -15.43
CA GLU A 276 -4.88 -7.87 -15.55
C GLU A 276 -5.24 -6.39 -15.68
N GLY A 277 -4.62 -5.59 -14.82
CA GLY A 277 -4.69 -4.12 -14.83
C GLY A 277 -3.80 -3.46 -15.87
#